data_AF-A0A933VF93-F1
#
_entry.id   AF-A0A933VF93-F1
#
_cell.length_a   1.000
_cell.length_b   1.000
_cell.length_c   1.000
_cell.angle_alpha   90.00
_cell.angle_beta   90.00
_cell.angle_gamma   90.00
#
_symmetry.space_group_name_H-M   'P 1'
#
loop_
_entity.id
_entity.type
_entity.pdbx_description
1 polymer ?
#
loop_
_entity_poly.entity_id
_entity_poly.type
_entity_poly.pdbx_seq_one_letter_code
_entity_poly.pdbx_strand_id
1 'polypeptide(L)'
;MLRKQEVSYVGTSVASAEEWHLRQKFQGIARDVFGDGVRIKNGQIIRFRDTAARILTNAGWKPAGTARMMQAGHILREHAEELASLVEITKANLPTESMRTVKEGH
;
A
#
# COMPACT_ATOMS: atom_id res chain seq x y z
N MET A 1 10.72 -1.58 36.55
CA MET A 1 9.39 -1.64 35.88
C MET A 1 9.47 -0.82 34.60
N LEU A 2 9.65 -1.45 33.42
CA LEU A 2 9.62 -0.71 32.15
C LEU A 2 8.15 -0.44 31.79
N ARG A 3 7.75 0.83 31.80
CA ARG A 3 6.45 1.24 31.22
C ARG A 3 6.52 0.99 29.71
N LYS A 4 5.61 0.14 29.22
CA LYS A 4 5.31 0.02 27.79
C LYS A 4 4.86 1.41 27.33
N GLN A 5 5.70 2.06 26.54
CA GLN A 5 5.36 3.35 25.95
C GLN A 5 4.30 3.09 24.89
N GLU A 6 3.05 3.36 25.23
CA GLU A 6 1.97 3.45 24.25
C GLU A 6 2.30 4.63 23.34
N VAL A 7 2.81 4.31 22.15
CA VAL A 7 3.04 5.30 21.10
C VAL A 7 1.68 5.65 20.52
N SER A 8 1.01 6.62 21.15
CA SER A 8 -0.15 7.30 20.57
C SER A 8 0.32 8.07 19.34
N TYR A 9 0.11 7.49 18.16
CA TYR A 9 0.38 8.11 16.87
C TYR A 9 -0.63 9.22 16.63
N VAL A 10 -0.34 10.41 17.16
CA VAL A 10 -1.02 11.66 16.84
C VAL A 10 -0.03 12.47 16.02
N GLY A 11 -0.25 12.64 14.72
CA GLY A 11 0.63 13.51 13.94
C GLY A 11 0.50 13.41 12.44
N THR A 12 -0.23 14.36 11.90
CA THR A 12 0.05 15.05 10.64
C THR A 12 1.50 14.94 10.13
N SER A 13 1.65 14.36 8.93
CA SER A 13 2.70 14.58 7.92
C SER A 13 4.03 15.21 8.36
N VAL A 14 4.90 14.39 8.95
CA VAL A 14 6.33 14.40 8.60
C VAL A 14 6.70 12.94 8.46
N ALA A 15 6.80 12.44 7.23
CA ALA A 15 7.32 11.10 7.02
C ALA A 15 8.74 11.09 7.58
N SER A 16 8.99 10.30 8.65
CA SER A 16 10.36 10.07 9.09
C SER A 16 11.16 9.54 7.89
N ALA A 17 12.47 9.79 7.84
CA ALA A 17 13.33 9.29 6.76
C ALA A 17 13.15 7.76 6.54
N GLU A 18 12.82 7.04 7.61
CA GLU A 18 12.48 5.62 7.59
C GLU A 18 11.12 5.33 6.91
N GLU A 19 10.07 6.12 7.22
CA GLU A 19 8.78 5.99 6.54
C GLU A 19 8.86 6.32 5.06
N TRP A 20 9.68 7.30 4.68
CA TRP A 20 9.91 7.63 3.28
C TRP A 20 10.58 6.47 2.53
N HIS A 21 11.64 5.88 3.10
CA HIS A 21 12.31 4.72 2.54
C HIS A 21 11.39 3.49 2.45
N LEU A 22 10.65 3.20 3.51
CA LEU A 22 9.68 2.11 3.53
C LEU A 22 8.60 2.33 2.48
N ARG A 23 8.09 3.56 2.37
CA ARG A 23 7.10 3.89 1.34
C ARG A 23 7.65 3.62 -0.05
N GLN A 24 8.86 4.07 -0.40
CA GLN A 24 9.43 3.78 -1.72
C GLN A 24 9.53 2.28 -2.00
N LYS A 25 9.99 1.50 -1.02
CA LYS A 25 10.16 0.04 -1.15
C LYS A 25 8.82 -0.71 -1.31
N PHE A 26 7.82 -0.37 -0.51
CA PHE A 26 6.53 -1.06 -0.50
C PHE A 26 5.52 -0.49 -1.48
N GLN A 27 5.71 0.75 -1.96
CA GLN A 27 4.87 1.35 -3.00
C GLN A 27 4.98 0.57 -4.32
N GLY A 28 6.16 0.04 -4.65
CA GLY A 28 6.33 -0.86 -5.80
C GLY A 28 5.51 -2.15 -5.66
N ILE A 29 5.49 -2.73 -4.45
CA ILE A 29 4.69 -3.91 -4.14
C ILE A 29 3.19 -3.59 -4.21
N ALA A 30 2.76 -2.46 -3.65
CA ALA A 30 1.37 -2.03 -3.73
C ALA A 30 0.91 -1.86 -5.19
N ARG A 31 1.76 -1.30 -6.05
CA ARG A 31 1.47 -1.18 -7.50
C ARG A 31 1.44 -2.54 -8.20
N ASP A 32 2.30 -3.48 -7.82
CA ASP A 32 2.27 -4.84 -8.35
C ASP A 32 0.97 -5.58 -7.95
N VAL A 33 0.55 -5.43 -6.69
CA VAL A 33 -0.64 -6.10 -6.14
C VAL A 33 -1.94 -5.50 -6.67
N PHE A 34 -2.06 -4.17 -6.66
CA PHE A 34 -3.32 -3.46 -6.97
C PHE A 34 -3.35 -2.71 -8.30
N GLY A 35 -2.22 -2.62 -9.00
CA GLY A 35 -2.08 -1.87 -10.26
C GLY A 35 -1.62 -0.42 -10.08
N ASP A 36 -1.53 0.28 -11.20
CA ASP A 36 -1.12 1.68 -11.22
C ASP A 36 -2.23 2.59 -10.69
N GLY A 37 -1.88 3.59 -9.89
CA GLY A 37 -2.86 4.49 -9.27
C GLY A 37 -3.30 4.12 -7.85
N VAL A 38 -2.57 3.26 -7.14
CA VAL A 38 -2.71 3.11 -5.68
C VAL A 38 -1.60 3.80 -4.91
N ARG A 39 -1.88 4.24 -3.70
CA ARG A 39 -0.89 4.75 -2.74
C ARG A 39 -1.15 4.16 -1.37
N ILE A 40 -0.10 3.81 -0.63
CA ILE A 40 -0.26 3.41 0.78
C ILE A 40 -0.66 4.65 1.59
N LYS A 41 -1.74 4.57 2.38
CA LYS A 41 -2.24 5.68 3.21
C LYS A 41 -1.15 6.21 4.15
N ASN A 42 -1.15 7.51 4.41
CA ASN A 42 -0.22 8.11 5.38
C ASN A 42 -0.40 7.46 6.78
N GLY A 43 0.69 7.18 7.48
CA GLY A 43 0.69 6.49 8.77
C GLY A 43 0.32 5.00 8.72
N GLN A 44 0.00 4.43 7.55
CA GLN A 44 -0.31 3.00 7.40
C GLN A 44 0.86 2.18 6.84
N ILE A 45 2.01 2.79 6.55
CA ILE A 45 3.15 2.09 5.94
C ILE A 45 3.70 0.94 6.81
N ILE A 46 3.75 1.16 8.12
CA ILE A 46 4.21 0.13 9.08
C ILE A 46 3.22 -1.04 9.11
N ARG A 47 1.92 -0.76 9.14
CA ARG A 47 0.87 -1.78 9.08
C ARG A 47 0.90 -2.53 7.75
N PHE A 48 1.06 -1.82 6.63
CA PHE A 48 1.16 -2.44 5.30
C PHE A 48 2.33 -3.43 5.24
N ARG A 49 3.51 -3.02 5.74
CA ARG A 49 4.68 -3.89 5.86
C ARG A 49 4.39 -5.13 6.71
N ASP A 50 3.81 -4.92 7.89
CA ASP A 50 3.55 -6.00 8.85
C ASP A 50 2.54 -7.02 8.30
N THR A 51 1.44 -6.53 7.72
CA THR A 51 0.43 -7.35 7.06
C THR A 51 1.02 -8.13 5.89
N ALA A 52 1.81 -7.48 5.01
CA ALA A 52 2.46 -8.15 3.89
C ALA A 52 3.46 -9.23 4.37
N ALA A 53 4.26 -8.94 5.39
CA ALA A 53 5.19 -9.91 5.97
C ALA A 53 4.46 -11.09 6.61
N ARG A 54 3.35 -10.84 7.31
CA ARG A 54 2.50 -11.88 7.90
C ARG A 54 1.88 -12.78 6.84
N ILE A 55 1.33 -12.20 5.77
CA ILE A 55 0.76 -12.94 4.63
C ILE A 55 1.83 -13.87 4.02
N LEU A 56 3.00 -13.32 3.70
CA LEU A 56 4.10 -14.10 3.12
C LEU A 56 4.55 -15.22 4.06
N THR A 57 4.68 -14.93 5.36
CA THR A 57 5.07 -15.93 6.36
C THR A 57 4.02 -17.04 6.48
N ASN A 58 2.73 -16.70 6.52
CA ASN A 58 1.63 -17.66 6.58
C ASN A 58 1.56 -18.54 5.32
N ALA A 59 1.90 -17.99 4.16
CA ALA A 59 2.03 -18.73 2.92
C ALA A 59 3.31 -19.61 2.86
N GLY A 60 4.11 -19.64 3.93
CA GLY A 60 5.37 -20.39 3.99
C GLY A 60 6.47 -19.81 3.08
N TRP A 61 6.33 -18.55 2.65
CA TRP A 61 7.30 -17.90 1.78
C TRP A 61 8.60 -17.63 2.52
N LYS A 62 9.72 -18.05 1.94
CA LYS A 62 11.08 -17.84 2.45
C LYS A 62 11.88 -16.98 1.47
N PRO A 63 12.60 -15.94 1.92
CA PRO A 63 13.39 -15.09 1.06
C PRO A 63 14.65 -15.82 0.60
N ALA A 64 14.58 -16.52 -0.53
CA ALA A 64 15.74 -17.11 -1.19
C ALA A 64 15.64 -16.89 -2.71
N GLY A 65 16.39 -15.91 -3.21
CA GLY A 65 16.57 -15.63 -4.65
C GLY A 65 15.51 -14.74 -5.32
N THR A 66 15.84 -14.24 -6.51
CA THR A 66 15.03 -13.33 -7.34
C THR A 66 13.82 -14.00 -8.00
N ALA A 67 13.90 -15.29 -8.35
CA ALA A 67 12.80 -16.05 -8.96
C ALA A 67 11.55 -16.12 -8.06
N ARG A 68 11.69 -15.95 -6.73
CA ARG A 68 10.61 -15.99 -5.74
C ARG A 68 9.98 -14.64 -5.42
N MET A 69 10.50 -13.53 -5.94
CA MET A 69 9.85 -12.21 -5.80
C MET A 69 8.53 -12.15 -6.59
N MET A 70 8.46 -12.79 -7.76
CA MET A 70 7.20 -12.95 -8.51
C MET A 70 6.16 -13.77 -7.73
N GLN A 71 6.60 -14.80 -6.99
CA GLN A 71 5.70 -15.55 -6.09
C GLN A 71 5.21 -14.70 -4.91
N ALA A 72 6.05 -13.81 -4.36
CA ALA A 72 5.63 -12.91 -3.29
C ALA A 72 4.52 -11.95 -3.75
N GLY A 73 4.66 -11.36 -4.94
CA GLY A 73 3.62 -10.52 -5.54
C GLY A 73 2.31 -11.28 -5.76
N HIS A 74 2.39 -12.51 -6.29
CA HIS A 74 1.21 -13.36 -6.49
C HIS A 74 0.49 -13.69 -5.16
N ILE A 75 1.22 -14.13 -4.14
CA ILE A 75 0.65 -14.43 -2.81
C ILE A 75 -0.02 -13.18 -2.24
N LEU A 76 0.64 -12.02 -2.30
CA LEU A 76 0.06 -10.76 -1.81
C LEU A 76 -1.18 -10.34 -2.60
N ARG A 77 -1.27 -10.69 -3.89
CA ARG A 77 -2.47 -10.47 -4.71
C ARG A 77 -3.64 -11.36 -4.30
N GLU A 78 -3.38 -12.61 -3.94
CA GLU A 78 -4.44 -13.49 -3.41
C GLU A 78 -4.99 -13.01 -2.05
N HIS A 79 -4.17 -12.27 -1.30
CA HIS A 79 -4.55 -11.63 -0.03
C HIS A 79 -4.72 -10.11 -0.16
N ALA A 80 -5.02 -9.61 -1.36
CA ALA A 80 -5.13 -8.18 -1.64
C ALA A 80 -6.22 -7.50 -0.77
N GLU A 81 -7.27 -8.21 -0.38
CA GLU A 81 -8.36 -7.66 0.45
C GLU A 81 -7.86 -7.17 1.82
N GLU A 82 -6.93 -7.89 2.46
CA GLU A 82 -6.34 -7.47 3.75
C GLU A 82 -5.50 -6.19 3.60
N LEU A 83 -4.83 -6.04 2.45
CA LEU A 83 -3.97 -4.90 2.13
C LEU A 83 -4.78 -3.72 1.58
N ALA A 84 -5.96 -3.96 0.98
CA ALA A 84 -6.80 -2.96 0.34
C ALA A 84 -7.23 -1.85 1.32
N SER A 85 -7.48 -2.23 2.58
CA SER A 85 -7.85 -1.28 3.64
C SER A 85 -6.74 -0.28 3.97
N LEU A 86 -5.49 -0.62 3.65
CA LEU A 86 -4.29 0.16 3.98
C LEU A 86 -3.80 1.03 2.80
N VAL A 87 -4.36 0.84 1.61
CA VAL A 87 -4.09 1.65 0.43
C VAL A 87 -5.28 2.54 0.10
N GLU A 88 -5.02 3.61 -0.63
CA GLU A 88 -6.01 4.49 -1.23
C GLU A 88 -5.82 4.50 -2.74
N ILE A 89 -6.93 4.52 -3.48
CA ILE A 89 -6.89 4.71 -4.94
C ILE A 89 -6.65 6.19 -5.18
N THR A 90 -5.48 6.51 -5.71
CA THR A 90 -5.22 7.84 -6.27
C THR A 90 -6.00 7.98 -7.58
N LYS A 91 -7.00 8.87 -7.61
CA LYS A 91 -7.81 9.22 -8.81
C LYS A 91 -7.01 9.72 -10.02
N ALA A 92 -5.68 9.70 -9.98
CA ALA A 92 -4.82 10.21 -11.04
C ALA A 92 -4.91 9.43 -12.37
N ASN A 93 -5.71 8.34 -12.44
CA ASN A 93 -5.93 7.58 -13.66
C ASN A 93 -7.41 7.34 -13.99
N LEU A 94 -8.32 8.19 -13.50
CA LEU A 94 -9.61 8.35 -14.19
C LEU A 94 -9.32 9.26 -15.38
N PRO A 95 -9.50 8.83 -16.64
CA PRO A 95 -9.60 9.79 -17.73
C PRO A 95 -10.71 10.76 -17.35
N THR A 96 -10.37 12.03 -17.21
CA THR A 96 -11.30 13.14 -16.98
C THR A 96 -12.12 13.43 -18.25
N GLU A 97 -12.58 12.39 -18.94
CA GLU A 97 -13.41 12.50 -20.13
C GLU A 97 -14.80 11.99 -19.81
N SER A 98 -15.63 12.93 -19.35
CA SER A 98 -17.05 13.11 -19.71
C SER A 98 -17.86 13.70 -18.56
N MET A 99 -17.33 14.78 -17.98
CA MET A 99 -18.20 15.89 -17.58
C MET A 99 -18.18 16.92 -18.72
N ARG A 100 -18.72 16.55 -19.89
CA ARG A 100 -19.32 17.54 -20.78
C ARG A 100 -20.82 17.51 -20.51
N THR A 101 -21.20 18.28 -19.51
CA THR A 101 -22.48 18.98 -19.50
C THR A 101 -22.59 19.73 -20.82
N VAL A 102 -23.28 19.15 -21.80
CA VAL A 102 -23.91 19.96 -22.85
C VAL A 102 -25.25 20.41 -22.28
N LYS A 103 -25.18 21.53 -21.56
CA LYS A 103 -26.28 22.48 -21.48
C LYS A 103 -26.43 23.13 -22.86
N GLU A 104 -27.67 23.53 -23.15
CA GLU A 104 -28.11 24.39 -24.27
C GLU A 104 -28.16 23.64 -25.62
N GLY A 105 -29.30 23.51 -26.30
CA GLY A 105 -30.44 24.40 -26.37
C GLY A 105 -30.31 25.30 -27.59
N HIS A 106 -30.77 24.83 -28.75
CA HIS A 106 -31.43 25.62 -29.79
C HIS A 106 -32.02 24.70 -30.85
#